data_AF-A0A7D8Z6U3-F1
#
_entry.id   AF-A0A7D8Z6U3-F1
#
_cell.length_a   1.000
_cell.length_b   1.000
_cell.length_c   1.000
_cell.angle_alpha   90.00
_cell.angle_beta   90.00
_cell.angle_gamma   90.00
#
_symmetry.space_group_name_H-M   'P 1'
#
loop_
_entity.id
_entity.type
_entity.pdbx_description
1 polymer ?
#
loop_
_entity_poly.entity_id
_entity_poly.type
_entity_poly.pdbx_seq_one_letter_code
_entity_poly.pdbx_strand_id
1 'polypeptide(L)'
;MRFSLGALAALLPLAAALPQITRTGKYLYDPSGTRFYIKGVAYQPQGNLAVSTTANEANGGFPEPSDFVDPLSSAANCTRDIPHLKDLGVNTIRVYSVNASLNHDSCMSALDEAGIYVLLDVSLPLNGSIDRASPSWTTSLLNEYTRTINAFNKYPNVLAYNIGNEVINTVNNSNAAPFVKAAARDTKAYLASINSKALVSYAAVDTDLEFRNALADYLTCGNDSVTVDLYGLNNYEWCGQATYANSGWNVITQGFSNLTVAAFMSEFGCITAGPRQWSEVSAMLSQPVSDVFSGGIAFSYFPTSDNYGMVTFGSDGTTVNSDFTALGRAYSNATGPNSPAQSSQSNTALECPPVSPILAASTQLPPTPNEEVCNCINKDALSCTAIPATANNPIKVGALINQACGLLAQTNSTISCNAIAGDGQTGTYGPLAMCSPNIKLNYVMSAYYDANPVATSCDFGGNATLSTSRECPLSAAAAQSAAEACLAGKPNTFTPTASEAPATGSASPSSPAASSSSSKPSAGRVGALLPTSSVVTLFLGAVGLFAGAAVVIA
;
A
#
# COMPACT_ATOMS: atom_id res chain seq x y z
N MET A 1 10.32 33.19 64.28
CA MET A 1 10.49 32.17 63.23
C MET A 1 9.41 32.37 62.18
N ARG A 2 9.78 32.79 60.97
CA ARG A 2 8.90 32.77 59.79
C ARG A 2 9.75 32.25 58.64
N PHE A 3 9.57 30.99 58.29
CA PHE A 3 10.17 30.40 57.10
C PHE A 3 9.18 30.55 55.95
N SER A 4 9.56 31.34 54.95
CA SER A 4 8.85 31.41 53.68
C SER A 4 9.34 30.26 52.80
N LEU A 5 8.47 29.29 52.50
CA LEU A 5 8.72 28.29 51.47
C LEU A 5 8.44 28.92 50.10
N GLY A 6 9.48 29.12 49.30
CA GLY A 6 9.36 29.39 47.87
C GLY A 6 9.09 28.08 47.13
N ALA A 7 7.95 27.96 46.48
CA ALA A 7 7.64 26.85 45.57
C ALA A 7 8.38 27.06 44.24
N LEU A 8 9.36 26.21 43.95
CA LEU A 8 10.03 26.14 42.66
C LEU A 8 9.14 25.30 41.72
N ALA A 9 8.40 25.96 40.82
CA ALA A 9 7.66 25.25 39.77
C ALA A 9 8.66 24.75 38.72
N ALA A 10 8.87 23.44 38.67
CA ALA A 10 9.61 22.79 37.59
C ALA A 10 8.76 22.86 36.31
N LEU A 11 9.15 23.74 35.38
CA LEU A 11 8.67 23.72 34.00
C LEU A 11 9.25 22.45 33.34
N LEU A 12 8.43 21.41 33.19
CA LEU A 12 8.74 20.30 32.29
C LEU A 12 8.85 20.88 30.87
N PRO A 13 9.93 20.62 30.12
CA PRO A 13 9.99 21.00 28.72
C PRO A 13 8.91 20.21 27.99
N LEU A 14 7.92 20.90 27.39
CA LEU A 14 7.11 20.26 26.36
C LEU A 14 8.08 19.88 25.24
N ALA A 15 8.24 18.59 24.96
CA ALA A 15 8.86 18.15 23.74
C ALA A 15 8.08 18.78 22.58
N ALA A 16 8.75 19.60 21.77
CA ALA A 16 8.14 20.16 20.59
C ALA A 16 7.95 19.03 19.57
N ALA A 17 6.75 18.93 19.00
CA ALA A 17 6.46 18.03 17.89
C ALA A 17 7.50 18.18 16.78
N LEU A 18 7.77 17.09 16.05
CA LEU A 18 8.72 17.16 14.95
C LEU A 18 8.30 18.21 13.91
N PRO A 19 9.27 18.97 13.38
CA PRO A 19 8.97 20.02 12.43
C PRO A 19 8.41 19.42 11.13
N GLN A 20 7.39 20.07 10.57
CA GLN A 20 6.81 19.59 9.33
C GLN A 20 7.82 19.69 8.17
N ILE A 21 8.06 18.57 7.49
CA ILE A 21 8.86 18.53 6.26
C ILE A 21 7.98 18.92 5.06
N THR A 22 8.52 19.72 4.15
CA THR A 22 7.81 20.20 2.97
C THR A 22 8.54 19.88 1.68
N ARG A 23 7.78 19.70 0.61
CA ARG A 23 8.30 19.61 -0.75
C ARG A 23 8.38 21.00 -1.38
N THR A 24 9.49 21.34 -2.01
CA THR A 24 9.60 22.53 -2.88
C THR A 24 10.37 22.14 -4.13
N GLY A 25 9.70 22.20 -5.29
CA GLY A 25 10.20 21.56 -6.50
C GLY A 25 10.39 20.05 -6.27
N LYS A 26 11.56 19.53 -6.64
CA LYS A 26 11.93 18.11 -6.50
C LYS A 26 12.70 17.76 -5.21
N TYR A 27 12.65 18.62 -4.20
CA TYR A 27 13.45 18.44 -2.99
C TYR A 27 12.61 18.62 -1.72
N LEU A 28 13.09 18.01 -0.64
CA LEU A 28 12.51 18.11 0.70
C LEU A 28 13.29 19.07 1.57
N TYR A 29 12.56 19.84 2.38
CA TYR A 29 13.11 20.86 3.27
C TYR A 29 12.42 20.83 4.63
N ASP A 30 13.20 21.07 5.68
CA ASP A 30 12.68 21.42 6.99
C ASP A 30 12.21 22.90 7.03
N PRO A 31 11.54 23.34 8.12
CA PRO A 31 11.08 24.73 8.24
C PRO A 31 12.19 25.79 8.27
N SER A 32 13.45 25.41 8.47
CA SER A 32 14.59 26.33 8.39
C SER A 32 15.06 26.56 6.95
N GLY A 33 14.52 25.80 5.99
CA GLY A 33 14.95 25.78 4.60
C GLY A 33 16.16 24.89 4.35
N THR A 34 16.52 24.03 5.31
CA THR A 34 17.61 23.05 5.18
C THR A 34 17.11 21.80 4.47
N ARG A 35 17.92 21.25 3.56
CA ARG A 35 17.60 20.00 2.86
C ARG A 35 17.31 18.87 3.85
N PHE A 36 16.14 18.27 3.72
CA PHE A 36 15.80 17.03 4.40
C PHE A 36 16.13 15.84 3.48
N TYR A 37 16.91 14.89 4.01
CA TYR A 37 17.19 13.62 3.36
C TYR A 37 16.58 12.50 4.20
N ILE A 38 15.83 11.61 3.56
CA ILE A 38 15.31 10.39 4.18
C ILE A 38 16.50 9.48 4.47
N LYS A 39 16.79 9.25 5.75
CA LYS A 39 17.70 8.21 6.23
C LYS A 39 16.83 7.20 6.96
N GLY A 40 16.31 6.20 6.26
CA GLY A 40 15.28 5.35 6.84
C GLY A 40 15.53 3.86 6.79
N VAL A 41 14.58 3.13 7.37
CA VAL A 41 14.55 1.68 7.41
C VAL A 41 13.10 1.16 7.31
N ALA A 42 12.90 0.08 6.57
CA ALA A 42 11.63 -0.63 6.50
C ALA A 42 11.32 -1.28 7.86
N TYR A 43 10.18 -0.93 8.46
CA TYR A 43 9.77 -1.31 9.81
C TYR A 43 8.41 -2.02 9.77
N GLN A 44 8.38 -3.23 9.19
CA GLN A 44 7.19 -4.08 9.15
C GLN A 44 7.59 -5.54 9.41
N PRO A 45 7.00 -6.21 10.41
CA PRO A 45 7.12 -7.66 10.56
C PRO A 45 6.49 -8.36 9.34
N GLN A 46 7.16 -9.40 8.84
CA GLN A 46 6.66 -10.16 7.69
C GLN A 46 5.32 -10.83 8.02
N GLY A 47 4.31 -10.62 7.18
CA GLY A 47 3.06 -11.37 7.22
C GLY A 47 3.22 -12.79 6.65
N ASN A 48 2.18 -13.60 6.74
CA ASN A 48 2.14 -14.93 6.16
C ASN A 48 2.16 -14.84 4.63
N LEU A 49 3.23 -15.34 4.02
CA LEU A 49 3.38 -15.38 2.57
C LEU A 49 2.22 -16.18 1.96
N ALA A 50 1.51 -15.57 1.01
CA ALA A 50 0.52 -16.31 0.24
C ALA A 50 1.21 -17.25 -0.76
N VAL A 51 0.48 -18.28 -1.18
CA VAL A 51 0.96 -19.25 -2.17
C VAL A 51 1.12 -18.56 -3.53
N SER A 52 2.30 -18.71 -4.16
CA SER A 52 2.46 -18.29 -5.55
C SER A 52 1.55 -19.12 -6.46
N THR A 53 0.83 -18.45 -7.35
CA THR A 53 -0.05 -19.09 -8.34
C THR A 53 0.36 -18.67 -9.73
N THR A 54 0.05 -19.47 -10.75
CA THR A 54 0.27 -19.09 -12.17
C THR A 54 -0.39 -17.76 -12.52
N ALA A 55 -1.53 -17.44 -11.89
CA ALA A 55 -2.18 -16.14 -12.06
C ALA A 55 -1.37 -14.99 -11.46
N ASN A 56 -0.76 -15.18 -10.28
CA ASN A 56 0.12 -14.18 -9.66
C ASN A 56 1.39 -13.99 -10.51
N GLU A 57 1.98 -15.08 -11.01
CA GLU A 57 3.15 -15.04 -11.89
C GLU A 57 2.87 -14.27 -13.19
N ALA A 58 1.71 -14.52 -13.81
CA ALA A 58 1.29 -13.82 -15.03
C ALA A 58 1.04 -12.31 -14.80
N ASN A 59 0.82 -11.89 -13.55
CA ASN A 59 0.55 -10.51 -13.15
C ASN A 59 1.61 -10.01 -12.17
N GLY A 60 2.89 -10.26 -12.45
CA GLY A 60 4.00 -9.61 -11.76
C GLY A 60 4.54 -10.32 -10.51
N GLY A 61 4.34 -11.63 -10.40
CA GLY A 61 5.25 -12.54 -9.70
C GLY A 61 5.12 -12.67 -8.19
N PHE A 62 5.04 -11.57 -7.44
CA PHE A 62 5.08 -11.63 -5.98
C PHE A 62 3.68 -11.77 -5.37
N PRO A 63 3.39 -12.86 -4.64
CA PRO A 63 2.10 -13.03 -3.95
C PRO A 63 2.02 -12.06 -2.77
N GLU A 64 0.96 -11.26 -2.72
CA GLU A 64 0.67 -10.39 -1.59
C GLU A 64 0.47 -11.23 -0.31
N PRO A 65 0.96 -10.79 0.86
CA PRO A 65 0.76 -11.51 2.12
C PRO A 65 -0.72 -11.76 2.41
N SER A 66 -1.02 -12.89 3.06
CA SER A 66 -2.40 -13.24 3.43
C SER A 66 -2.86 -12.61 4.74
N ASP A 67 -1.95 -11.97 5.47
CA ASP A 67 -2.21 -11.14 6.64
C ASP A 67 -1.08 -10.13 6.84
N PHE A 68 -1.19 -9.33 7.90
CA PHE A 68 -0.13 -8.42 8.33
C PHE A 68 -0.15 -8.25 9.86
N VAL A 69 1.00 -7.83 10.41
CA VAL A 69 1.14 -7.44 11.81
C VAL A 69 1.36 -5.94 11.86
N ASP A 70 0.51 -5.21 12.58
CA ASP A 70 0.68 -3.76 12.81
C ASP A 70 1.78 -3.50 13.86
N PRO A 71 2.96 -2.98 13.47
CA PRO A 71 4.06 -2.78 14.40
C PRO A 71 3.89 -1.54 15.29
N LEU A 72 3.00 -0.61 14.91
CA LEU A 72 2.76 0.66 15.60
C LEU A 72 1.64 0.57 16.63
N SER A 73 0.90 -0.54 16.67
CA SER A 73 -0.23 -0.75 17.60
C SER A 73 0.18 -1.20 19.01
N SER A 74 1.46 -1.51 19.23
CA SER A 74 1.95 -2.08 20.50
C SER A 74 3.05 -1.22 21.11
N ALA A 75 2.75 -0.59 22.24
CA ALA A 75 3.72 0.20 23.00
C ALA A 75 4.98 -0.61 23.38
N ALA A 76 4.83 -1.90 23.66
CA ALA A 76 5.95 -2.78 23.98
C ALA A 76 6.88 -3.01 22.78
N ASN A 77 6.35 -3.13 21.57
CA ASN A 77 7.15 -3.26 20.35
C ASN A 77 7.98 -2.00 20.12
N CYS A 78 7.34 -0.83 20.17
CA CYS A 78 8.01 0.44 19.93
C CYS A 78 9.05 0.77 21.03
N THR A 79 8.72 0.50 22.29
CA THR A 79 9.68 0.68 23.42
C THR A 79 10.93 -0.20 23.25
N ARG A 80 10.75 -1.43 22.76
CA ARG A 80 11.85 -2.36 22.48
C ARG A 80 12.71 -1.89 21.29
N ASP A 81 12.07 -1.42 20.23
CA ASP A 81 12.75 -1.22 18.94
C ASP A 81 13.32 0.20 18.75
N ILE A 82 12.71 1.23 19.33
CA ILE A 82 13.14 2.64 19.18
C ILE A 82 14.60 2.87 19.60
N PRO A 83 15.12 2.29 20.71
CA PRO A 83 16.54 2.41 21.03
C PRO A 83 17.44 1.95 19.88
N HIS A 84 17.09 0.85 19.22
CA HIS A 84 17.83 0.34 18.07
C HIS A 84 17.66 1.23 16.83
N LEU A 85 16.47 1.78 16.59
CA LEU A 85 16.28 2.76 15.50
C LEU A 85 17.15 4.01 15.72
N LYS A 86 17.28 4.47 16.96
CA LYS A 86 18.19 5.56 17.32
C LYS A 86 19.66 5.18 17.12
N ASP A 87 20.05 3.94 17.47
CA ASP A 87 21.40 3.44 17.22
C ASP A 87 21.75 3.36 15.72
N LEU A 88 20.76 3.06 14.85
CA LEU A 88 20.94 3.15 13.39
C LEU A 88 21.12 4.60 12.90
N GLY A 89 20.68 5.59 13.68
CA GLY A 89 20.66 6.99 13.24
C GLY A 89 19.63 7.28 12.15
N VAL A 90 18.55 6.50 12.09
CA VAL A 90 17.46 6.78 11.14
C VAL A 90 16.62 7.97 11.59
N ASN A 91 16.10 8.72 10.62
CA ASN A 91 15.11 9.77 10.84
C ASN A 91 13.74 9.40 10.29
N THR A 92 13.59 8.28 9.58
CA THR A 92 12.33 7.88 8.95
C THR A 92 12.17 6.36 9.04
N ILE A 93 10.97 5.88 9.32
CA ILE A 93 10.60 4.48 9.08
C ILE A 93 9.55 4.39 7.98
N ARG A 94 9.61 3.32 7.18
CA ARG A 94 8.51 2.95 6.27
C ARG A 94 7.71 1.81 6.87
N VAL A 95 6.40 1.99 6.99
CA VAL A 95 5.46 0.99 7.51
C VAL A 95 4.45 0.68 6.42
N TYR A 96 4.33 -0.61 6.07
CA TYR A 96 3.60 -1.07 4.89
C TYR A 96 2.13 -1.40 5.19
N SER A 97 1.79 -1.70 6.44
CA SER A 97 0.41 -2.05 6.84
C SER A 97 0.16 -1.78 8.32
N VAL A 98 -0.95 -1.13 8.61
CA VAL A 98 -1.44 -0.81 9.96
C VAL A 98 -2.92 -1.12 10.06
N ASN A 99 -3.40 -1.46 11.26
CA ASN A 99 -4.82 -1.61 11.52
C ASN A 99 -5.36 -0.28 12.05
N ALA A 100 -6.01 0.49 11.19
CA ALA A 100 -6.56 1.81 11.51
C ALA A 100 -7.61 1.83 12.65
N SER A 101 -8.09 0.66 13.10
CA SER A 101 -9.03 0.55 14.23
C SER A 101 -8.33 0.46 15.60
N LEU A 102 -7.01 0.28 15.64
CA LEU A 102 -6.23 0.19 16.87
C LEU A 102 -5.73 1.58 17.32
N ASN A 103 -5.21 1.65 18.55
CA ASN A 103 -4.57 2.87 19.06
C ASN A 103 -3.06 2.84 18.76
N HIS A 104 -2.55 3.94 18.21
CA HIS A 104 -1.12 4.10 17.88
C HIS A 104 -0.43 5.21 18.69
N ASP A 105 -1.10 5.81 19.67
CA ASP A 105 -0.66 7.04 20.33
C ASP A 105 0.70 6.88 21.00
N SER A 106 0.89 5.78 21.74
CA SER A 106 2.14 5.53 22.47
C SER A 106 3.34 5.36 21.53
N CYS A 107 3.16 4.65 20.43
CA CYS A 107 4.24 4.40 19.47
C CYS A 107 4.58 5.66 18.68
N MET A 108 3.56 6.36 18.16
CA MET A 108 3.77 7.56 17.36
C MET A 108 4.39 8.69 18.18
N SER A 109 4.00 8.86 19.45
CA SER A 109 4.64 9.80 20.38
C SER A 109 6.11 9.44 20.63
N ALA A 110 6.41 8.15 20.88
CA ALA A 110 7.77 7.72 21.14
C ALA A 110 8.68 7.88 19.90
N LEU A 111 8.14 7.69 18.70
CA LEU A 111 8.84 7.95 17.44
C LEU A 111 9.09 9.45 17.23
N ASP A 112 8.09 10.30 17.52
CA ASP A 112 8.21 11.76 17.44
C ASP A 112 9.30 12.27 18.40
N GLU A 113 9.27 11.83 19.66
CA GLU A 113 10.31 12.12 20.67
C GLU A 113 11.70 11.62 20.28
N ALA A 114 11.77 10.55 19.48
CA ALA A 114 13.02 9.99 18.97
C ALA A 114 13.54 10.71 17.71
N GLY A 115 12.79 11.65 17.12
CA GLY A 115 13.18 12.31 15.88
C GLY A 115 12.88 11.51 14.62
N ILE A 116 11.93 10.58 14.68
CA ILE A 116 11.63 9.62 13.61
C ILE A 116 10.26 9.92 12.99
N TYR A 117 10.27 10.21 11.70
CA TYR A 117 9.08 10.32 10.87
C TYR A 117 8.58 8.95 10.39
N VAL A 118 7.31 8.88 10.01
CA VAL A 118 6.67 7.70 9.44
C VAL A 118 6.24 7.99 8.00
N LEU A 119 6.71 7.15 7.07
CA LEU A 119 6.16 7.00 5.73
C LEU A 119 5.23 5.79 5.77
N LEU A 120 3.93 6.02 5.64
CA LEU A 120 2.90 5.00 5.90
C LEU A 120 2.17 4.62 4.61
N ASP A 121 2.27 3.37 4.18
CA ASP A 121 1.41 2.83 3.14
C ASP A 121 -0.05 2.76 3.64
N VAL A 122 -0.98 3.31 2.85
CA VAL A 122 -2.43 3.34 3.19
C VAL A 122 -3.19 2.17 2.58
N SER A 123 -2.55 1.43 1.67
CA SER A 123 -3.06 0.17 1.15
C SER A 123 -2.87 -0.96 2.16
N LEU A 124 -3.80 -1.91 2.18
CA LEU A 124 -3.69 -3.14 2.95
C LEU A 124 -3.64 -4.36 2.03
N PRO A 125 -2.98 -5.45 2.47
CA PRO A 125 -3.02 -6.70 1.73
C PRO A 125 -4.46 -7.26 1.64
N LEU A 126 -4.67 -8.19 0.70
CA LEU A 126 -5.90 -8.88 0.35
C LEU A 126 -6.96 -8.06 -0.39
N ASN A 127 -7.39 -6.93 0.16
CA ASN A 127 -8.55 -6.20 -0.36
C ASN A 127 -8.47 -4.68 -0.21
N GLY A 128 -7.34 -4.16 0.28
CA GLY A 128 -7.10 -2.73 0.47
C GLY A 128 -6.12 -2.15 -0.54
N SER A 129 -5.81 -2.86 -1.63
CA SER A 129 -4.83 -2.45 -2.64
C SER A 129 -5.45 -2.42 -4.04
N ILE A 130 -4.87 -1.61 -4.93
CA ILE A 130 -5.24 -1.64 -6.35
C ILE A 130 -4.72 -2.94 -6.94
N ASP A 131 -5.63 -3.82 -7.35
CA ASP A 131 -5.29 -5.08 -8.01
C ASP A 131 -4.67 -4.83 -9.38
N ARG A 132 -3.40 -5.18 -9.56
CA ARG A 132 -2.70 -4.96 -10.82
C ARG A 132 -3.19 -5.82 -11.99
N ALA A 133 -3.85 -6.94 -11.71
CA ALA A 133 -4.45 -7.80 -12.74
C ALA A 133 -5.82 -7.28 -13.21
N SER A 134 -6.53 -6.54 -12.34
CA SER A 134 -7.83 -5.94 -12.64
C SER A 134 -7.96 -4.57 -11.97
N PRO A 135 -7.21 -3.56 -12.45
CA PRO A 135 -7.07 -2.30 -11.73
C PRO A 135 -8.39 -1.55 -11.66
N SER A 136 -8.69 -1.05 -10.46
CA SER A 136 -9.84 -0.19 -10.22
C SER A 136 -9.56 0.77 -9.07
N TRP A 137 -10.22 1.92 -9.10
CA TRP A 137 -10.23 2.88 -8.00
C TRP A 137 -11.68 3.02 -7.55
N THR A 138 -11.99 2.46 -6.38
CA THR A 138 -13.37 2.19 -5.95
C THR A 138 -13.67 2.84 -4.61
N THR A 139 -14.96 2.94 -4.27
CA THR A 139 -15.35 3.50 -2.97
C THR A 139 -14.79 2.70 -1.80
N SER A 140 -14.67 1.37 -1.90
CA SER A 140 -14.03 0.55 -0.88
C SER A 140 -12.55 0.89 -0.66
N LEU A 141 -11.79 1.17 -1.74
CA LEU A 141 -10.38 1.54 -1.64
C LEU A 141 -10.21 2.96 -1.09
N LEU A 142 -11.01 3.92 -1.57
CA LEU A 142 -11.01 5.28 -1.03
C LEU A 142 -11.39 5.31 0.46
N ASN A 143 -12.37 4.50 0.87
CA ASN A 143 -12.76 4.36 2.27
C ASN A 143 -11.64 3.75 3.13
N GLU A 144 -10.90 2.76 2.60
CA GLU A 144 -9.72 2.21 3.26
C GLU A 144 -8.65 3.29 3.49
N TYR A 145 -8.30 4.02 2.43
CA TYR A 145 -7.23 5.02 2.48
C TYR A 145 -7.60 6.16 3.44
N THR A 146 -8.83 6.68 3.34
CA THR A 146 -9.30 7.78 4.21
C THR A 146 -9.45 7.35 5.67
N ARG A 147 -9.82 6.08 5.94
CA ARG A 147 -9.86 5.53 7.31
C ARG A 147 -8.47 5.51 7.94
N THR A 148 -7.47 4.99 7.21
CA THR A 148 -6.09 4.97 7.68
C THR A 148 -5.54 6.39 7.86
N ILE A 149 -5.78 7.29 6.92
CA ILE A 149 -5.40 8.71 7.06
C ILE A 149 -6.04 9.33 8.31
N ASN A 150 -7.32 9.09 8.59
CA ASN A 150 -7.98 9.66 9.77
C ASN A 150 -7.41 9.15 11.10
N ALA A 151 -7.02 7.88 11.16
CA ALA A 151 -6.37 7.31 12.35
C ALA A 151 -5.00 7.97 12.61
N PHE A 152 -4.27 8.35 11.56
CA PHE A 152 -2.88 8.81 11.65
C PHE A 152 -2.67 10.32 11.49
N ASN A 153 -3.62 11.07 10.94
CA ASN A 153 -3.45 12.51 10.65
C ASN A 153 -3.27 13.38 11.91
N LYS A 154 -3.59 12.85 13.09
CA LYS A 154 -3.33 13.50 14.38
C LYS A 154 -1.85 13.48 14.79
N TYR A 155 -1.00 12.68 14.13
CA TYR A 155 0.41 12.55 14.48
C TYR A 155 1.28 13.47 13.59
N PRO A 156 2.06 14.39 14.19
CA PRO A 156 2.83 15.38 13.44
C PRO A 156 4.01 14.78 12.68
N ASN A 157 4.48 13.61 13.09
CA ASN A 157 5.61 12.90 12.49
C ASN A 157 5.20 11.98 11.33
N VAL A 158 3.97 12.04 10.80
CA VAL A 158 3.64 11.41 9.52
C VAL A 158 4.22 12.25 8.38
N LEU A 159 5.29 11.76 7.74
CA LEU A 159 5.94 12.42 6.61
C LEU A 159 5.07 12.33 5.35
N ALA A 160 4.63 11.12 5.03
CA ALA A 160 3.88 10.85 3.81
C ALA A 160 2.98 9.62 3.93
N TYR A 161 1.91 9.63 3.15
CA TYR A 161 1.06 8.47 2.90
C TYR A 161 1.40 7.85 1.54
N ASN A 162 1.80 6.59 1.51
CA ASN A 162 2.11 5.87 0.28
C ASN A 162 0.85 5.19 -0.27
N ILE A 163 0.43 5.59 -1.47
CA ILE A 163 -0.86 5.19 -2.08
C ILE A 163 -0.77 3.91 -2.90
N GLY A 164 0.40 3.30 -3.00
CA GLY A 164 0.61 2.06 -3.73
C GLY A 164 2.08 1.66 -3.78
N ASN A 165 2.32 0.36 -3.79
CA ASN A 165 3.65 -0.23 -3.86
C ASN A 165 3.67 -1.26 -5.00
N GLU A 166 4.44 -0.97 -6.05
CA GLU A 166 4.62 -1.85 -7.21
C GLU A 166 3.30 -2.37 -7.79
N VAL A 167 2.29 -1.50 -7.85
CA VAL A 167 1.03 -1.79 -8.54
C VAL A 167 1.34 -1.98 -10.02
N ILE A 168 2.10 -1.04 -10.60
CA ILE A 168 2.64 -1.15 -11.94
C ILE A 168 4.04 -1.72 -11.84
N ASN A 169 4.24 -2.94 -12.37
CA ASN A 169 5.53 -3.63 -12.31
C ASN A 169 5.98 -4.28 -13.62
N THR A 170 5.14 -4.27 -14.66
CA THR A 170 5.49 -4.71 -16.00
C THR A 170 4.86 -3.79 -17.04
N VAL A 171 5.41 -3.78 -18.26
CA VAL A 171 4.80 -3.05 -19.39
C VAL A 171 3.33 -3.45 -19.59
N ASN A 172 3.03 -4.73 -19.43
CA ASN A 172 1.71 -5.32 -19.68
C ASN A 172 0.62 -4.85 -18.69
N ASN A 173 0.97 -4.36 -17.50
CA ASN A 173 0.01 -3.84 -16.52
C ASN A 173 0.12 -2.31 -16.32
N SER A 174 0.75 -1.61 -17.26
CA SER A 174 0.86 -0.14 -17.25
C SER A 174 -0.50 0.57 -17.33
N ASN A 175 -1.56 -0.13 -17.78
CA ASN A 175 -2.95 0.34 -17.72
C ASN A 175 -3.48 0.54 -16.28
N ALA A 176 -2.76 0.09 -15.24
CA ALA A 176 -3.08 0.41 -13.85
C ALA A 176 -2.63 1.83 -13.43
N ALA A 177 -1.72 2.48 -14.16
CA ALA A 177 -1.17 3.79 -13.80
C ALA A 177 -2.22 4.91 -13.65
N PRO A 178 -3.27 5.02 -14.49
CA PRO A 178 -4.33 6.03 -14.30
C PRO A 178 -5.09 5.87 -12.98
N PHE A 179 -5.25 4.63 -12.48
CA PHE A 179 -5.93 4.38 -11.21
C PHE A 179 -5.05 4.81 -10.02
N VAL A 180 -3.75 4.54 -10.08
CA VAL A 180 -2.78 5.05 -9.08
C VAL A 180 -2.76 6.58 -9.10
N LYS A 181 -2.78 7.19 -10.29
CA LYS A 181 -2.80 8.65 -10.43
C LYS A 181 -4.10 9.28 -9.93
N ALA A 182 -5.24 8.61 -10.10
CA ALA A 182 -6.51 9.01 -9.48
C ALA A 182 -6.49 8.87 -7.95
N ALA A 183 -5.88 7.80 -7.42
CA ALA A 183 -5.66 7.66 -5.98
C ALA A 183 -4.81 8.80 -5.43
N ALA A 184 -3.79 9.27 -6.17
CA ALA A 184 -3.00 10.44 -5.79
C ALA A 184 -3.87 11.70 -5.74
N ARG A 185 -4.64 11.96 -6.81
CA ARG A 185 -5.57 13.09 -6.90
C ARG A 185 -6.53 13.13 -5.71
N ASP A 186 -7.22 12.03 -5.46
CA ASP A 186 -8.29 11.97 -4.47
C ASP A 186 -7.72 12.00 -3.04
N THR A 187 -6.58 11.36 -2.81
CA THR A 187 -5.86 11.42 -1.53
C THR A 187 -5.37 12.83 -1.22
N LYS A 188 -4.76 13.53 -2.20
CA LYS A 188 -4.32 14.93 -2.02
C LYS A 188 -5.50 15.86 -1.76
N ALA A 189 -6.60 15.71 -2.51
CA ALA A 189 -7.81 16.49 -2.28
C ALA A 189 -8.38 16.27 -0.87
N TYR A 190 -8.38 15.02 -0.40
CA TYR A 190 -8.82 14.67 0.95
C TYR A 190 -7.90 15.24 2.03
N LEU A 191 -6.58 15.09 1.91
CA LEU A 191 -5.61 15.66 2.84
C LEU A 191 -5.76 17.18 2.96
N ALA A 192 -5.97 17.88 1.84
CA ALA A 192 -6.23 19.32 1.84
C ALA A 192 -7.53 19.68 2.58
N SER A 193 -8.59 18.87 2.44
CA SER A 193 -9.89 19.14 3.09
C SER A 193 -9.85 19.03 4.62
N ILE A 194 -8.95 18.19 5.14
CA ILE A 194 -8.73 18.00 6.57
C ILE A 194 -7.53 18.81 7.10
N ASN A 195 -7.01 19.75 6.31
CA ASN A 195 -5.82 20.57 6.62
C ASN A 195 -4.55 19.74 6.94
N SER A 196 -4.47 18.51 6.45
CA SER A 196 -3.24 17.71 6.56
C SER A 196 -2.14 18.29 5.68
N LYS A 197 -0.91 18.09 6.11
CA LYS A 197 0.29 18.49 5.40
C LYS A 197 1.21 17.32 5.04
N ALA A 198 0.78 16.09 5.34
CA ALA A 198 1.48 14.90 4.90
C ALA A 198 1.56 14.86 3.38
N LEU A 199 2.70 14.38 2.86
CA LEU A 199 2.92 14.22 1.42
C LEU A 199 2.23 12.95 0.90
N VAL A 200 1.98 12.87 -0.40
CA VAL A 200 1.50 11.64 -1.06
C VAL A 200 2.63 10.98 -1.82
N SER A 201 2.90 9.70 -1.54
CA SER A 201 3.98 8.92 -2.12
C SER A 201 3.47 7.77 -2.99
N TYR A 202 4.24 7.36 -3.99
CA TYR A 202 4.11 6.05 -4.65
C TYR A 202 5.46 5.36 -4.68
N ALA A 203 5.51 4.04 -4.43
CA ALA A 203 6.72 3.24 -4.51
C ALA A 203 6.68 2.36 -5.77
N ALA A 204 7.59 2.60 -6.71
CA ALA A 204 7.71 1.90 -7.97
C ALA A 204 8.73 0.78 -7.89
N VAL A 205 8.55 -0.26 -8.71
CA VAL A 205 9.55 -1.31 -8.91
C VAL A 205 10.67 -0.80 -9.82
N ASP A 206 11.87 -1.34 -9.64
CA ASP A 206 12.93 -1.23 -10.63
C ASP A 206 12.82 -2.32 -11.70
N THR A 207 12.77 -1.90 -12.96
CA THR A 207 12.41 -2.74 -14.11
C THR A 207 13.16 -2.23 -15.35
N ASP A 208 12.76 -2.64 -16.55
CA ASP A 208 13.31 -2.13 -17.80
C ASP A 208 13.45 -0.60 -17.80
N LEU A 209 14.60 -0.11 -18.27
CA LEU A 209 14.99 1.30 -18.18
C LEU A 209 13.97 2.23 -18.82
N GLU A 210 13.53 1.93 -20.05
CA GLU A 210 12.63 2.81 -20.78
C GLU A 210 11.27 2.86 -20.10
N PHE A 211 10.77 1.69 -19.68
CA PHE A 211 9.50 1.60 -18.97
C PHE A 211 9.54 2.29 -17.61
N ARG A 212 10.58 2.05 -16.80
CA ARG A 212 10.79 2.67 -15.49
C ARG A 212 10.74 4.20 -15.58
N ASN A 213 11.45 4.77 -16.56
CA ASN A 213 11.50 6.22 -16.73
C ASN A 213 10.15 6.76 -17.23
N ALA A 214 9.49 6.10 -18.19
CA ALA A 214 8.16 6.50 -18.65
C ALA A 214 7.10 6.46 -17.53
N LEU A 215 7.15 5.46 -16.64
CA LEU A 215 6.26 5.39 -15.48
C LEU A 215 6.52 6.54 -14.49
N ALA A 216 7.79 6.86 -14.25
CA ALA A 216 8.18 7.98 -13.40
C ALA A 216 7.69 9.32 -13.97
N ASP A 217 7.88 9.56 -15.27
CA ASP A 217 7.35 10.73 -15.95
C ASP A 217 5.81 10.77 -15.86
N TYR A 218 5.13 9.65 -16.09
CA TYR A 218 3.66 9.59 -16.05
C TYR A 218 3.09 9.92 -14.67
N LEU A 219 3.64 9.37 -13.58
CA LEU A 219 3.12 9.61 -12.23
C LEU A 219 3.47 11.01 -11.68
N THR A 220 4.38 11.73 -12.36
CA THR A 220 4.86 13.06 -11.96
C THR A 220 4.51 14.17 -12.96
N CYS A 221 3.84 13.84 -14.07
CA CYS A 221 3.35 14.80 -15.05
C CYS A 221 1.98 15.41 -14.73
N GLY A 222 1.70 16.58 -15.30
CA GLY A 222 0.46 17.32 -15.12
C GLY A 222 0.50 18.30 -13.95
N ASN A 223 -0.68 18.71 -13.51
CA ASN A 223 -0.82 19.63 -12.38
C ASN A 223 -0.48 18.95 -11.05
N ASP A 224 0.02 19.72 -10.09
CA ASP A 224 0.39 19.20 -8.77
C ASP A 224 -0.74 18.43 -8.07
N SER A 225 -2.00 18.81 -8.31
CA SER A 225 -3.17 18.14 -7.73
C SER A 225 -3.39 16.70 -8.20
N VAL A 226 -2.68 16.23 -9.23
CA VAL A 226 -2.79 14.86 -9.76
C VAL A 226 -1.46 14.10 -9.79
N THR A 227 -0.36 14.74 -9.39
CA THR A 227 0.95 14.09 -9.26
C THR A 227 1.16 13.59 -7.84
N VAL A 228 2.00 12.57 -7.69
CA VAL A 228 2.55 12.25 -6.38
C VAL A 228 3.49 13.37 -5.91
N ASP A 229 3.65 13.52 -4.60
CA ASP A 229 4.63 14.43 -4.00
C ASP A 229 6.01 13.78 -3.88
N LEU A 230 6.02 12.48 -3.61
CA LEU A 230 7.22 11.64 -3.54
C LEU A 230 7.12 10.50 -4.56
N TYR A 231 8.17 10.34 -5.37
CA TYR A 231 8.33 9.17 -6.23
C TYR A 231 9.42 8.25 -5.65
N GLY A 232 8.99 7.12 -5.10
CA GLY A 232 9.86 6.09 -4.57
C GLY A 232 10.28 5.10 -5.66
N LEU A 233 11.54 4.69 -5.66
CA LEU A 233 12.03 3.54 -6.43
C LEU A 233 12.55 2.46 -5.48
N ASN A 234 11.98 1.27 -5.51
CA ASN A 234 12.53 0.08 -4.84
C ASN A 234 13.71 -0.41 -5.68
N ASN A 235 14.94 -0.06 -5.28
CA ASN A 235 16.13 -0.32 -6.10
C ASN A 235 17.18 -1.16 -5.36
N TYR A 236 17.57 -2.25 -5.99
CA TYR A 236 18.54 -3.21 -5.45
C TYR A 236 19.74 -3.43 -6.40
N GLU A 237 19.97 -2.53 -7.37
CA GLU A 237 21.07 -2.69 -8.35
C GLU A 237 22.46 -2.52 -7.70
N TRP A 238 22.57 -1.74 -6.62
CA TRP A 238 23.85 -1.56 -5.91
C TRP A 238 24.13 -2.71 -4.95
N CYS A 239 25.02 -3.62 -5.35
CA CYS A 239 25.40 -4.79 -4.55
C CYS A 239 26.89 -4.76 -4.16
N GLY A 240 27.17 -5.05 -2.89
CA GLY A 240 28.54 -5.17 -2.37
C GLY A 240 29.32 -3.85 -2.41
N GLN A 241 30.57 -3.89 -2.90
CA GLN A 241 31.43 -2.71 -3.03
C GLN A 241 31.32 -2.09 -4.43
N ALA A 242 30.08 -1.91 -4.92
CA ALA A 242 29.85 -1.20 -6.16
C ALA A 242 30.20 0.30 -6.02
N THR A 243 30.19 0.98 -7.15
CA THR A 243 30.44 2.40 -7.31
C THR A 243 29.29 3.00 -8.12
N TYR A 244 29.19 4.33 -8.16
CA TYR A 244 28.18 5.01 -8.97
C TYR A 244 28.19 4.57 -10.45
N ALA A 245 29.37 4.26 -11.00
CA ALA A 245 29.53 3.94 -12.42
C ALA A 245 29.15 2.49 -12.78
N ASN A 246 29.29 1.53 -11.86
CA ASN A 246 29.08 0.10 -12.13
C ASN A 246 27.89 -0.52 -11.40
N SER A 247 27.19 0.25 -10.56
CA SER A 247 25.95 -0.15 -9.88
C SER A 247 24.68 0.08 -10.71
N GLY A 248 24.78 0.73 -11.87
CA GLY A 248 23.62 1.19 -12.63
C GLY A 248 22.99 2.49 -12.12
N TRP A 249 23.38 2.98 -10.94
CA TRP A 249 22.87 4.24 -10.38
C TRP A 249 23.19 5.46 -11.23
N ASN A 250 24.24 5.42 -12.05
CA ASN A 250 24.49 6.46 -13.05
C ASN A 250 23.37 6.60 -14.09
N VAL A 251 22.81 5.47 -14.53
CA VAL A 251 21.72 5.43 -15.48
C VAL A 251 20.41 5.84 -14.82
N ILE A 252 20.16 5.36 -13.60
CA ILE A 252 18.98 5.75 -12.81
C ILE A 252 18.98 7.25 -12.52
N THR A 253 20.09 7.80 -12.04
CA THR A 253 20.23 9.23 -11.73
C THR A 253 20.00 10.08 -12.97
N GLN A 254 20.51 9.66 -14.13
CA GLN A 254 20.26 10.36 -15.39
C GLN A 254 18.78 10.32 -15.78
N GLY A 255 18.14 9.14 -15.72
CA GLY A 255 16.74 8.95 -16.08
C GLY A 255 15.77 9.79 -15.24
N PHE A 256 16.10 9.99 -13.95
CA PHE A 256 15.23 10.67 -12.99
C PHE A 256 15.54 12.17 -12.87
N SER A 257 16.59 12.65 -13.56
CA SER A 257 17.06 14.04 -13.45
C SER A 257 16.02 15.10 -13.83
N ASN A 258 15.05 14.76 -14.69
CA ASN A 258 14.00 15.66 -15.15
C ASN A 258 12.73 15.64 -14.29
N LEU A 259 12.63 14.76 -13.30
CA LEU A 259 11.46 14.73 -12.42
C LEU A 259 11.29 16.07 -11.70
N THR A 260 10.03 16.46 -11.52
CA THR A 260 9.62 17.73 -10.91
C THR A 260 9.14 17.58 -9.48
N VAL A 261 9.09 16.34 -8.97
CA VAL A 261 8.70 15.96 -7.61
C VAL A 261 9.88 15.27 -6.93
N ALA A 262 9.85 15.13 -5.61
CA ALA A 262 10.98 14.56 -4.89
C ALA A 262 11.07 13.05 -5.13
N ALA A 263 12.20 12.59 -5.69
CA ALA A 263 12.49 11.17 -5.82
C ALA A 263 13.25 10.66 -4.59
N PHE A 264 13.09 9.40 -4.23
CA PHE A 264 13.87 8.72 -3.18
C PHE A 264 13.96 7.21 -3.45
N MET A 265 14.93 6.54 -2.85
CA MET A 265 14.97 5.06 -2.88
C MET A 265 13.98 4.53 -1.84
N SER A 266 12.78 4.11 -2.26
CA SER A 266 11.75 3.64 -1.33
C SER A 266 12.08 2.31 -0.68
N GLU A 267 13.01 1.57 -1.28
CA GLU A 267 13.76 0.46 -0.71
C GLU A 267 15.16 0.42 -1.32
N PHE A 268 16.17 0.04 -0.53
CA PHE A 268 17.51 -0.32 -1.01
C PHE A 268 18.20 -1.31 -0.06
N GLY A 269 19.29 -1.93 -0.53
CA GLY A 269 20.15 -2.78 0.29
C GLY A 269 20.28 -4.20 -0.24
N CYS A 270 20.85 -4.35 -1.43
CA CYS A 270 21.05 -5.65 -2.10
C CYS A 270 21.81 -6.66 -1.24
N ILE A 271 21.31 -7.90 -1.18
CA ILE A 271 21.89 -9.00 -0.39
C ILE A 271 22.71 -10.01 -1.20
N THR A 272 22.84 -9.84 -2.52
CA THR A 272 23.42 -10.88 -3.40
C THR A 272 24.95 -10.87 -3.46
N ALA A 273 25.63 -9.92 -2.79
CA ALA A 273 27.08 -9.76 -2.85
C ALA A 273 27.73 -9.57 -1.46
N GLY A 274 27.82 -10.66 -0.70
CA GLY A 274 28.44 -10.68 0.63
C GLY A 274 27.67 -9.90 1.70
N PRO A 275 28.21 -9.73 2.92
CA PRO A 275 27.57 -8.93 3.95
C PRO A 275 27.41 -7.49 3.49
N ARG A 276 26.23 -6.88 3.73
CA ARG A 276 25.93 -5.54 3.24
C ARG A 276 26.84 -4.51 3.89
N GLN A 277 27.55 -3.76 3.04
CA GLN A 277 28.48 -2.71 3.48
C GLN A 277 27.85 -1.31 3.41
N TRP A 278 26.69 -1.19 2.74
CA TRP A 278 25.90 0.03 2.63
C TRP A 278 26.68 1.21 2.02
N SER A 279 27.59 0.93 1.08
CA SER A 279 28.38 1.97 0.40
C SER A 279 27.52 2.89 -0.46
N GLU A 280 26.35 2.40 -0.90
CA GLU A 280 25.30 3.16 -1.57
C GLU A 280 24.75 4.33 -0.74
N VAL A 281 24.80 4.26 0.60
CA VAL A 281 24.37 5.38 1.47
C VAL A 281 25.24 6.62 1.24
N SER A 282 26.55 6.42 1.08
CA SER A 282 27.47 7.53 0.79
C SER A 282 27.21 8.11 -0.59
N ALA A 283 26.90 7.27 -1.58
CA ALA A 283 26.57 7.72 -2.93
C ALA A 283 25.25 8.49 -2.95
N MET A 284 24.21 7.97 -2.30
CA MET A 284 22.87 8.56 -2.22
C MET A 284 22.86 9.97 -1.63
N LEU A 285 23.74 10.22 -0.66
CA LEU A 285 23.89 11.51 0.01
C LEU A 285 24.99 12.39 -0.61
N SER A 286 25.53 12.02 -1.77
CA SER A 286 26.55 12.81 -2.47
C SER A 286 26.11 13.13 -3.90
N GLN A 287 26.67 14.19 -4.47
CA GLN A 287 26.48 14.47 -5.89
C GLN A 287 27.16 13.38 -6.73
N PRO A 288 26.57 12.99 -7.87
CA PRO A 288 25.37 13.57 -8.50
C PRO A 288 24.03 12.99 -8.00
N VAL A 289 24.03 11.94 -7.18
CA VAL A 289 22.79 11.25 -6.78
C VAL A 289 21.90 12.16 -5.93
N SER A 290 22.48 12.94 -5.01
CA SER A 290 21.74 13.85 -4.13
C SER A 290 21.08 15.05 -4.85
N ASP A 291 21.45 15.30 -6.10
CA ASP A 291 20.79 16.30 -6.97
C ASP A 291 19.47 15.77 -7.54
N VAL A 292 19.21 14.47 -7.40
CA VAL A 292 18.01 13.81 -7.92
C VAL A 292 17.20 13.16 -6.80
N PHE A 293 17.88 12.43 -5.91
CA PHE A 293 17.24 11.66 -4.84
C PHE A 293 17.38 12.36 -3.48
N SER A 294 16.29 12.34 -2.70
CA SER A 294 16.20 12.90 -1.35
C SER A 294 16.40 11.82 -0.27
N GLY A 295 17.34 10.90 -0.49
CA GLY A 295 17.64 9.79 0.44
C GLY A 295 16.90 8.50 0.11
N GLY A 296 16.71 7.64 1.12
CA GLY A 296 16.08 6.34 0.94
C GLY A 296 15.84 5.54 2.22
N ILE A 297 15.20 4.38 2.04
CA ILE A 297 14.79 3.44 3.10
C ILE A 297 15.54 2.11 2.94
N ALA A 298 16.35 1.73 3.92
CA ALA A 298 17.04 0.44 3.93
C ALA A 298 16.05 -0.72 4.19
N PHE A 299 16.15 -1.82 3.45
CA PHE A 299 15.30 -3.00 3.62
C PHE A 299 16.10 -4.17 4.24
N SER A 300 15.80 -4.68 5.44
CA SER A 300 14.73 -4.29 6.37
C SER A 300 15.12 -4.52 7.84
N TYR A 301 14.38 -3.91 8.77
CA TYR A 301 14.63 -4.03 10.22
C TYR A 301 14.34 -5.46 10.72
N PHE A 302 13.10 -5.92 10.54
CA PHE A 302 12.62 -7.22 11.03
C PHE A 302 13.14 -8.40 10.21
N PRO A 303 13.26 -9.62 10.79
CA PRO A 303 13.51 -10.84 10.04
C PRO A 303 12.55 -11.02 8.86
N THR A 304 13.09 -11.51 7.75
CA THR A 304 12.34 -11.89 6.56
C THR A 304 12.79 -13.27 6.08
N SER A 305 11.91 -13.99 5.39
CA SER A 305 12.19 -15.33 4.84
C SER A 305 13.35 -15.36 3.83
N ASP A 306 13.66 -14.23 3.21
CA ASP A 306 14.71 -14.04 2.21
C ASP A 306 16.00 -13.40 2.78
N ASN A 307 16.10 -13.28 4.11
CA ASN A 307 17.30 -12.84 4.85
C ASN A 307 17.69 -11.36 4.70
N TYR A 308 16.74 -10.45 4.48
CA TYR A 308 16.99 -9.00 4.54
C TYR A 308 17.05 -8.45 5.97
N GLY A 309 16.43 -9.14 6.93
CA GLY A 309 16.28 -8.66 8.30
C GLY A 309 17.60 -8.41 9.04
N MET A 310 17.64 -7.29 9.77
CA MET A 310 18.83 -6.83 10.49
C MET A 310 18.82 -7.13 11.99
N VAL A 311 17.68 -7.55 12.54
CA VAL A 311 17.54 -7.91 13.95
C VAL A 311 16.96 -9.31 14.11
N THR A 312 17.22 -9.94 15.25
CA THR A 312 16.57 -11.18 15.69
C THR A 312 16.01 -11.01 17.09
N PHE A 313 14.85 -11.61 17.36
CA PHE A 313 14.19 -11.55 18.67
C PHE A 313 14.37 -12.88 19.40
N GLY A 314 14.86 -12.83 20.64
CA GLY A 314 15.07 -14.00 21.50
C GLY A 314 14.49 -13.79 22.91
N SER A 315 14.66 -14.80 23.77
CA SER A 315 14.25 -14.73 25.18
C SER A 315 14.94 -13.61 25.95
N ASP A 316 16.16 -13.26 25.52
CA ASP A 316 17.03 -12.31 26.21
C ASP A 316 16.93 -10.89 25.61
N GLY A 317 16.01 -10.67 24.67
CA GLY A 317 15.77 -9.38 24.01
C GLY A 317 16.02 -9.39 22.50
N THR A 318 16.29 -8.21 21.95
CA THR A 318 16.61 -8.00 20.53
C THR A 318 18.12 -8.03 20.34
N THR A 319 18.61 -8.82 19.37
CA THR A 319 20.00 -8.82 18.93
C THR A 319 20.09 -8.28 17.52
N VAL A 320 21.13 -7.50 17.23
CA VAL A 320 21.39 -6.91 15.91
C VAL A 320 22.53 -7.63 15.21
N ASN A 321 22.51 -7.70 13.88
CA ASN A 321 23.55 -8.39 13.10
C ASN A 321 24.62 -7.41 12.54
N SER A 322 25.55 -7.94 11.74
CA SER A 322 26.61 -7.15 11.11
C SER A 322 26.08 -6.11 10.13
N ASP A 323 24.97 -6.39 9.44
CA ASP A 323 24.37 -5.49 8.47
C ASP A 323 23.79 -4.26 9.17
N PHE A 324 23.13 -4.44 10.32
CA PHE A 324 22.68 -3.35 11.19
C PHE A 324 23.84 -2.43 11.58
N THR A 325 24.93 -3.03 12.05
CA THR A 325 26.12 -2.29 12.51
C THR A 325 26.80 -1.56 11.35
N ALA A 326 26.79 -2.14 10.15
CA ALA A 326 27.31 -1.49 8.95
C ALA A 326 26.42 -0.33 8.50
N LEU A 327 25.09 -0.48 8.53
CA LEU A 327 24.14 0.57 8.16
C LEU A 327 24.25 1.78 9.09
N GLY A 328 24.28 1.55 10.41
CA GLY A 328 24.44 2.62 11.39
C GLY A 328 25.73 3.43 11.16
N ARG A 329 26.84 2.76 10.86
CA ARG A 329 28.10 3.41 10.47
C ARG A 329 28.00 4.18 9.15
N ALA A 330 27.30 3.65 8.16
CA ALA A 330 27.11 4.32 6.88
C ALA A 330 26.29 5.62 7.05
N TYR A 331 25.20 5.57 7.83
CA TYR A 331 24.39 6.74 8.14
C TYR A 331 25.10 7.79 9.00
N SER A 332 25.94 7.37 9.94
CA SER A 332 26.74 8.30 10.76
C SER A 332 27.83 9.02 9.96
N ASN A 333 28.38 8.36 8.93
CA ASN A 333 29.51 8.88 8.16
C ASN A 333 29.09 9.72 6.94
N ALA A 334 27.83 9.63 6.50
CA ALA A 334 27.34 10.32 5.32
C ALA A 334 26.45 11.52 5.69
N THR A 335 26.73 12.68 5.09
CA THR A 335 25.94 13.91 5.24
C THR A 335 25.65 14.48 3.85
N GLY A 336 24.37 14.73 3.57
CA GLY A 336 23.94 15.33 2.31
C GLY A 336 24.29 16.82 2.24
N PRO A 337 24.53 17.37 1.03
CA PRO A 337 24.76 18.80 0.87
C PRO A 337 23.49 19.60 1.21
N ASN A 338 23.64 20.77 1.85
CA ASN A 338 22.52 21.70 2.03
C ASN A 338 22.30 22.57 0.78
N SER A 339 22.13 21.93 -0.37
CA SER A 339 21.89 22.58 -1.65
C SER A 339 20.97 21.74 -2.54
N PRO A 340 20.20 22.38 -3.45
CA PRO A 340 20.04 23.82 -3.58
C PRO A 340 19.22 24.42 -2.42
N ALA A 341 19.36 25.73 -2.20
CA ALA A 341 18.54 26.44 -1.21
C ALA A 341 17.06 26.40 -1.60
N GLN A 342 16.15 26.28 -0.63
CA GLN A 342 14.71 26.21 -0.89
C GLN A 342 14.20 27.38 -1.75
N SER A 343 14.72 28.58 -1.52
CA SER A 343 14.32 29.80 -2.23
C SER A 343 14.71 29.82 -3.72
N SER A 344 15.61 28.92 -4.17
CA SER A 344 15.96 28.79 -5.58
C SER A 344 15.10 27.75 -6.32
N GLN A 345 14.21 27.07 -5.60
CA GLN A 345 13.36 26.04 -6.15
C GLN A 345 11.95 26.57 -6.43
N SER A 346 11.35 26.05 -7.49
CA SER A 346 9.96 26.32 -7.85
C SER A 346 9.28 25.01 -8.26
N ASN A 347 7.96 24.98 -8.12
CA ASN A 347 7.17 23.87 -8.61
C ASN A 347 6.96 24.04 -10.11
N THR A 348 7.38 23.06 -10.90
CA THR A 348 7.17 23.00 -12.35
C THR A 348 6.32 21.78 -12.70
N ALA A 349 5.51 21.91 -13.74
CA ALA A 349 4.75 20.79 -14.28
C ALA A 349 5.56 20.09 -15.37
N LEU A 350 5.49 18.76 -15.41
CA LEU A 350 6.00 17.94 -16.50
C LEU A 350 4.85 17.62 -17.48
N GLU A 351 5.12 17.61 -18.78
CA GLU A 351 4.14 17.18 -19.77
C GLU A 351 3.95 15.67 -19.70
N CYS A 352 2.71 15.19 -19.84
CA CYS A 352 2.46 13.76 -19.74
C CYS A 352 2.91 13.00 -20.97
N PRO A 353 3.60 11.86 -20.79
CA PRO A 353 3.96 11.01 -21.92
C PRO A 353 2.68 10.49 -22.61
N PRO A 354 2.69 10.37 -23.95
CA PRO A 354 1.56 9.82 -24.69
C PRO A 354 1.43 8.31 -24.43
N VAL A 355 0.22 7.78 -24.65
CA VAL A 355 -0.02 6.33 -24.65
C VAL A 355 0.89 5.68 -25.70
N SER A 356 1.59 4.62 -25.32
CA SER A 356 2.54 3.90 -26.17
C SER A 356 2.59 2.40 -25.83
N PRO A 357 3.24 1.56 -26.65
CA PRO A 357 3.42 0.13 -26.33
C PRO A 357 4.17 -0.14 -25.02
N ILE A 358 5.04 0.79 -24.57
CA ILE A 358 5.76 0.67 -23.30
C ILE A 358 4.95 1.24 -22.11
N LEU A 359 3.98 2.13 -22.38
CA LEU A 359 3.18 2.79 -21.36
C LEU A 359 1.73 2.94 -21.86
N ALA A 360 0.91 1.91 -21.60
CA ALA A 360 -0.49 1.85 -21.97
C ALA A 360 -1.37 2.60 -20.95
N ALA A 361 -1.07 3.87 -20.68
CA ALA A 361 -1.71 4.67 -19.62
C ALA A 361 -2.29 5.98 -20.18
N SER A 362 -3.62 6.09 -20.21
CA SER A 362 -4.32 7.32 -20.60
C SER A 362 -4.14 8.44 -19.59
N THR A 363 -4.12 9.69 -20.03
CA THR A 363 -4.17 10.87 -19.14
C THR A 363 -5.59 11.16 -18.64
N GLN A 364 -6.61 10.50 -19.21
CA GLN A 364 -7.97 10.53 -18.68
C GLN A 364 -8.09 9.56 -17.50
N LEU A 365 -8.21 10.13 -16.29
CA LEU A 365 -8.27 9.38 -15.03
C LEU A 365 -9.70 8.92 -14.71
N PRO A 366 -9.89 7.83 -13.94
CA PRO A 366 -11.21 7.45 -13.43
C PRO A 366 -11.83 8.56 -12.57
N PRO A 367 -13.16 8.63 -12.48
CA PRO A 367 -13.85 9.59 -11.61
C PRO A 367 -13.48 9.36 -10.14
N THR A 368 -13.66 10.38 -9.31
CA THR A 368 -13.55 10.24 -7.86
C THR A 368 -14.64 9.28 -7.37
N PRO A 369 -14.32 8.21 -6.62
CA PRO A 369 -15.33 7.30 -6.10
C PRO A 369 -16.37 8.00 -5.24
N ASN A 370 -17.65 7.76 -5.54
CA ASN A 370 -18.77 8.43 -4.90
C ASN A 370 -19.68 7.43 -4.18
N GLU A 371 -19.51 7.35 -2.86
CA GLU A 371 -20.26 6.45 -1.97
C GLU A 371 -21.76 6.77 -1.96
N GLU A 372 -22.15 8.05 -2.02
CA GLU A 372 -23.56 8.47 -2.07
C GLU A 372 -24.25 7.95 -3.35
N VAL A 373 -23.61 8.12 -4.50
CA VAL A 373 -24.11 7.63 -5.79
C VAL A 373 -24.20 6.11 -5.79
N CYS A 374 -23.14 5.43 -5.37
CA CYS A 374 -23.11 3.96 -5.35
C CYS A 374 -24.18 3.39 -4.41
N ASN A 375 -24.40 3.99 -3.24
CA ASN A 375 -25.43 3.56 -2.30
C ASN A 375 -26.85 3.87 -2.80
N CYS A 376 -27.07 5.02 -3.44
CA CYS A 376 -28.33 5.34 -4.11
C CYS A 376 -28.67 4.28 -5.16
N ILE A 377 -27.71 3.94 -6.03
CA ILE A 377 -27.91 2.91 -7.07
C ILE A 377 -28.19 1.55 -6.43
N ASN A 378 -27.37 1.14 -5.46
CA ASN A 378 -27.53 -0.14 -4.79
C ASN A 378 -28.90 -0.30 -4.11
N LYS A 379 -29.45 0.80 -3.57
CA LYS A 379 -30.74 0.81 -2.90
C LYS A 379 -31.93 0.90 -3.85
N ASP A 380 -31.84 1.80 -4.83
CA ASP A 380 -33.00 2.27 -5.59
C ASP A 380 -33.09 1.66 -7.00
N ALA A 381 -31.99 1.15 -7.55
CA ALA A 381 -31.92 0.65 -8.93
C ALA A 381 -31.66 -0.88 -9.06
N LEU A 382 -31.26 -1.57 -7.99
CA LEU A 382 -30.83 -2.98 -8.08
C LEU A 382 -31.88 -3.95 -7.50
N SER A 383 -32.30 -4.91 -8.33
CA SER A 383 -33.27 -5.97 -7.98
C SER A 383 -32.66 -7.13 -7.20
N CYS A 384 -31.37 -7.38 -7.36
CA CYS A 384 -30.63 -8.49 -6.77
C CYS A 384 -29.53 -8.02 -5.82
N THR A 385 -29.43 -8.69 -4.68
CA THR A 385 -28.43 -8.39 -3.65
C THR A 385 -27.72 -9.66 -3.19
N ALA A 386 -26.39 -9.60 -3.12
CA ALA A 386 -25.59 -10.67 -2.54
C ALA A 386 -25.92 -10.83 -1.05
N ILE A 387 -26.01 -12.07 -0.57
CA ILE A 387 -26.19 -12.32 0.87
C ILE A 387 -24.93 -11.92 1.66
N PRO A 388 -25.02 -11.63 2.97
CA PRO A 388 -23.87 -11.18 3.77
C PRO A 388 -22.65 -12.13 3.71
N ALA A 389 -22.88 -13.45 3.69
CA ALA A 389 -21.81 -14.44 3.59
C ALA A 389 -21.04 -14.37 2.25
N THR A 390 -21.70 -13.92 1.18
CA THR A 390 -21.10 -13.67 -0.13
C THR A 390 -20.42 -12.31 -0.15
N ALA A 391 -21.13 -11.26 0.26
CA ALA A 391 -20.63 -9.88 0.25
C ALA A 391 -19.36 -9.67 1.10
N ASN A 392 -19.16 -10.50 2.14
CA ASN A 392 -17.97 -10.48 2.99
C ASN A 392 -16.85 -11.41 2.51
N ASN A 393 -16.96 -11.99 1.31
CA ASN A 393 -15.97 -12.91 0.75
C ASN A 393 -15.49 -12.42 -0.63
N PRO A 394 -14.37 -11.68 -0.69
CA PRO A 394 -13.86 -11.11 -1.95
C PRO A 394 -13.65 -12.13 -3.07
N ILE A 395 -13.19 -13.34 -2.74
CA ILE A 395 -12.98 -14.43 -3.71
C ILE A 395 -14.31 -14.84 -4.35
N LYS A 396 -15.37 -15.02 -3.54
CA LYS A 396 -16.71 -15.33 -4.06
C LYS A 396 -17.28 -14.17 -4.87
N VAL A 397 -17.10 -12.93 -4.42
CA VAL A 397 -17.59 -11.74 -5.12
C VAL A 397 -17.01 -11.67 -6.53
N GLY A 398 -15.68 -11.80 -6.67
CA GLY A 398 -15.02 -11.80 -7.98
C GLY A 398 -15.49 -12.95 -8.88
N ALA A 399 -15.58 -14.16 -8.33
CA ALA A 399 -16.05 -15.33 -9.08
C ALA A 399 -17.49 -15.16 -9.60
N LEU A 400 -18.38 -14.61 -8.77
CA LEU A 400 -19.77 -14.38 -9.13
C LEU A 400 -19.93 -13.22 -10.12
N ILE A 401 -19.10 -12.18 -10.06
CA ILE A 401 -19.07 -11.13 -11.10
C ILE A 401 -18.76 -11.77 -12.46
N ASN A 402 -17.71 -12.59 -12.54
CA ASN A 402 -17.32 -13.27 -13.77
C ASN A 402 -18.44 -14.18 -14.29
N GLN A 403 -19.05 -14.97 -13.41
CA GLN A 403 -20.18 -15.83 -13.76
C GLN A 403 -21.36 -15.01 -14.28
N ALA A 404 -21.76 -13.95 -13.57
CA ALA A 404 -22.90 -13.12 -13.94
C ALA A 404 -22.67 -12.38 -15.27
N CYS A 405 -21.45 -11.88 -15.51
CA CYS A 405 -21.09 -11.27 -16.79
C CYS A 405 -21.13 -12.28 -17.95
N GLY A 406 -20.64 -13.51 -17.72
CA GLY A 406 -20.70 -14.57 -18.72
C GLY A 406 -22.12 -15.01 -19.06
N LEU A 407 -23.02 -15.02 -18.07
CA LEU A 407 -24.45 -15.26 -18.28
C LEU A 407 -25.13 -14.10 -19.00
N LEU A 408 -24.85 -12.85 -18.59
CA LEU A 408 -25.40 -11.65 -19.22
C LEU A 408 -25.02 -11.56 -20.71
N ALA A 409 -23.77 -11.90 -21.06
CA ALA A 409 -23.30 -11.93 -22.44
C ALA A 409 -24.04 -12.94 -23.34
N GLN A 410 -24.72 -13.94 -22.76
CA GLN A 410 -25.54 -14.90 -23.50
C GLN A 410 -26.99 -14.44 -23.69
N THR A 411 -27.38 -13.35 -23.03
CA THR A 411 -28.71 -12.75 -23.21
C THR A 411 -28.73 -11.87 -24.46
N ASN A 412 -29.88 -11.75 -25.13
CA ASN A 412 -30.07 -10.78 -26.22
C ASN A 412 -30.27 -9.33 -25.68
N SER A 413 -29.74 -9.04 -24.49
CA SER A 413 -29.84 -7.74 -23.83
C SER A 413 -28.80 -6.77 -24.41
N THR A 414 -29.15 -5.49 -24.46
CA THR A 414 -28.19 -4.41 -24.73
C THR A 414 -27.37 -4.05 -23.48
N ILE A 415 -27.72 -4.59 -22.31
CA ILE A 415 -27.02 -4.38 -21.05
C ILE A 415 -25.77 -5.26 -21.00
N SER A 416 -24.63 -4.66 -20.64
CA SER A 416 -23.34 -5.34 -20.58
C SER A 416 -22.55 -4.97 -19.33
N CYS A 417 -21.47 -5.71 -19.05
CA CYS A 417 -20.57 -5.41 -17.94
C CYS A 417 -19.68 -4.17 -18.17
N ASN A 418 -19.82 -3.46 -19.30
CA ASN A 418 -19.12 -2.20 -19.54
C ASN A 418 -19.47 -1.13 -18.51
N ALA A 419 -20.66 -1.19 -17.90
CA ALA A 419 -21.07 -0.22 -16.88
C ALA A 419 -20.19 -0.26 -15.62
N ILE A 420 -19.64 -1.42 -15.27
CA ILE A 420 -18.78 -1.63 -14.10
C ILE A 420 -17.28 -1.70 -14.45
N ALA A 421 -16.95 -1.67 -15.74
CA ALA A 421 -15.59 -1.79 -16.24
C ALA A 421 -14.86 -0.43 -16.25
N GLY A 422 -13.54 -0.47 -16.10
CA GLY A 422 -12.67 0.67 -16.28
C GLY A 422 -11.44 0.25 -17.06
N ASP A 423 -11.10 1.03 -18.09
CA ASP A 423 -9.95 0.78 -18.95
C ASP A 423 -8.99 1.96 -18.88
N GLY A 424 -7.89 1.78 -18.16
CA GLY A 424 -6.85 2.80 -18.02
C GLY A 424 -6.04 3.04 -19.30
N GLN A 425 -6.05 2.11 -20.26
CA GLN A 425 -5.36 2.32 -21.54
C GLN A 425 -6.14 3.30 -22.42
N THR A 426 -7.46 3.11 -22.55
CA THR A 426 -8.31 3.99 -23.36
C THR A 426 -8.81 5.21 -22.58
N GLY A 427 -8.75 5.19 -21.24
CA GLY A 427 -9.33 6.23 -20.39
C GLY A 427 -10.86 6.16 -20.32
N THR A 428 -11.44 4.98 -20.57
CA THR A 428 -12.88 4.78 -20.59
C THR A 428 -13.34 4.12 -19.30
N TYR A 429 -14.26 4.75 -18.57
CA TYR A 429 -14.75 4.25 -17.29
C TYR A 429 -16.27 4.22 -17.31
N GLY A 430 -16.84 3.05 -17.04
CA GLY A 430 -18.27 2.89 -16.90
C GLY A 430 -18.83 3.68 -15.72
N PRO A 431 -20.14 4.05 -15.75
CA PRO A 431 -20.79 4.83 -14.70
C PRO A 431 -20.78 4.19 -13.31
N LEU A 432 -20.46 2.89 -13.18
CA LEU A 432 -20.35 2.16 -11.92
C LEU A 432 -18.92 1.62 -11.68
N ALA A 433 -17.96 2.01 -12.50
CA ALA A 433 -16.57 1.55 -12.39
C ALA A 433 -15.94 1.91 -11.03
N MET A 434 -16.42 3.00 -10.42
CA MET A 434 -15.98 3.51 -9.13
C MET A 434 -16.70 2.87 -7.93
N CYS A 435 -17.75 2.09 -8.12
CA CYS A 435 -18.45 1.45 -7.00
C CYS A 435 -17.69 0.25 -6.44
N SER A 436 -17.99 -0.12 -5.19
CA SER A 436 -17.38 -1.28 -4.55
C SER A 436 -17.68 -2.59 -5.32
N PRO A 437 -16.82 -3.62 -5.22
CA PRO A 437 -17.05 -4.91 -5.86
C PRO A 437 -18.42 -5.52 -5.54
N ASN A 438 -18.93 -5.33 -4.32
CA ASN A 438 -20.26 -5.81 -3.93
C ASN A 438 -21.39 -5.14 -4.73
N ILE A 439 -21.30 -3.83 -4.94
CA ILE A 439 -22.31 -3.08 -5.72
C ILE A 439 -22.20 -3.46 -7.20
N LYS A 440 -20.97 -3.66 -7.72
CA LYS A 440 -20.75 -4.19 -9.07
C LYS A 440 -21.39 -5.57 -9.25
N LEU A 441 -21.23 -6.47 -8.27
CA LEU A 441 -21.88 -7.78 -8.28
C LEU A 441 -23.41 -7.66 -8.29
N ASN A 442 -23.97 -6.87 -7.37
CA ASN A 442 -25.42 -6.64 -7.30
C ASN A 442 -25.96 -6.08 -8.63
N TYR A 443 -25.20 -5.19 -9.28
CA TYR A 443 -25.58 -4.63 -10.58
C TYR A 443 -25.68 -5.71 -11.65
N VAL A 444 -24.63 -6.53 -11.84
CA VAL A 444 -24.63 -7.55 -12.91
C VAL A 444 -25.67 -8.64 -12.65
N MET A 445 -25.86 -9.05 -11.39
CA MET A 445 -26.93 -9.99 -11.02
C MET A 445 -28.32 -9.41 -11.30
N SER A 446 -28.53 -8.12 -11.01
CA SER A 446 -29.79 -7.43 -11.30
C SER A 446 -30.04 -7.32 -12.80
N ALA A 447 -29.02 -6.93 -13.57
CA ALA A 447 -29.09 -6.86 -15.03
C ALA A 447 -29.43 -8.23 -15.65
N TYR A 448 -28.84 -9.31 -15.13
CA TYR A 448 -29.16 -10.67 -15.56
C TYR A 448 -30.59 -11.06 -15.21
N TYR A 449 -31.04 -10.75 -13.98
CA TYR A 449 -32.43 -10.98 -13.55
C TYR A 449 -33.42 -10.21 -14.43
N ASP A 450 -33.17 -8.94 -14.72
CA ASP A 450 -34.05 -8.11 -15.55
C ASP A 450 -34.14 -8.62 -17.00
N ALA A 451 -33.04 -9.17 -17.53
CA ALA A 451 -33.01 -9.83 -18.83
C ALA A 451 -33.67 -11.23 -18.82
N ASN A 452 -33.81 -11.86 -17.65
CA ASN A 452 -34.37 -13.19 -17.48
C ASN A 452 -35.23 -13.28 -16.20
N PRO A 453 -36.44 -12.69 -16.18
CA PRO A 453 -37.21 -12.42 -14.95
C PRO A 453 -37.96 -13.67 -14.44
N VAL A 454 -37.19 -14.69 -14.04
CA VAL A 454 -37.66 -15.89 -13.36
C VAL A 454 -37.21 -15.80 -11.90
N ALA A 455 -38.04 -16.26 -10.97
CA ALA A 455 -37.79 -16.12 -9.53
C ALA A 455 -36.40 -16.64 -9.08
N THR A 456 -35.86 -17.65 -9.76
CA THR A 456 -34.55 -18.25 -9.46
C THR A 456 -33.37 -17.55 -10.12
N SER A 457 -33.58 -16.60 -11.05
CA SER A 457 -32.48 -15.92 -11.76
C SER A 457 -31.62 -15.04 -10.85
N CYS A 458 -32.15 -14.66 -9.68
CA CYS A 458 -31.44 -13.88 -8.68
C CYS A 458 -30.68 -14.73 -7.64
N ASP A 459 -30.88 -16.05 -7.63
CA ASP A 459 -30.40 -16.91 -6.55
C ASP A 459 -28.88 -17.14 -6.59
N PHE A 460 -28.31 -17.28 -7.78
CA PHE A 460 -26.88 -17.55 -8.00
C PHE A 460 -26.33 -18.70 -7.12
N GLY A 461 -27.12 -19.77 -6.96
CA GLY A 461 -26.74 -20.92 -6.13
C GLY A 461 -26.79 -20.62 -4.63
N GLY A 462 -27.80 -19.86 -4.19
CA GLY A 462 -27.98 -19.39 -2.81
C GLY A 462 -27.03 -18.27 -2.38
N ASN A 463 -26.34 -17.61 -3.32
CA ASN A 463 -25.40 -16.52 -3.02
C ASN A 463 -26.02 -15.13 -3.11
N ALA A 464 -27.23 -15.02 -3.65
CA ALA A 464 -27.96 -13.77 -3.78
C ALA A 464 -29.48 -13.98 -3.61
N THR A 465 -30.17 -12.87 -3.37
CA THR A 465 -31.61 -12.82 -3.11
C THR A 465 -32.19 -11.57 -3.74
N LEU A 466 -33.47 -11.64 -4.11
CA LEU A 466 -34.23 -10.45 -4.48
C LEU A 466 -34.18 -9.45 -3.33
N SER A 467 -33.98 -8.18 -3.69
CA SER A 467 -33.95 -7.11 -2.70
C SER A 467 -35.32 -6.98 -2.04
N THR A 468 -35.33 -6.85 -0.71
CA THR A 468 -36.53 -6.54 0.07
C THR A 468 -36.77 -5.04 0.20
N SER A 469 -35.82 -4.20 -0.24
CA SER A 469 -35.91 -2.73 -0.16
C SER A 469 -36.91 -2.12 -1.15
N ARG A 470 -37.51 -2.93 -2.04
CA ARG A 470 -38.54 -2.50 -3.00
C ARG A 470 -39.48 -3.66 -3.40
N GLU A 471 -40.71 -3.33 -3.80
CA GLU A 471 -41.63 -4.27 -4.45
C GLU A 471 -41.09 -4.64 -5.84
N CYS A 472 -40.65 -5.89 -6.01
CA CYS A 472 -40.19 -6.47 -7.26
C CYS A 472 -41.39 -7.07 -8.05
N PRO A 473 -41.47 -6.98 -9.40
CA PRO A 473 -40.44 -6.49 -10.33
C PRO A 473 -40.71 -5.08 -10.90
N LEU A 474 -39.64 -4.28 -10.95
CA LEU A 474 -39.52 -3.13 -11.86
C LEU A 474 -39.18 -3.63 -13.26
N SER A 475 -39.62 -2.94 -14.30
CA SER A 475 -39.08 -3.16 -15.64
C SER A 475 -37.64 -2.66 -15.72
N ALA A 476 -36.81 -3.20 -16.62
CA ALA A 476 -35.44 -2.75 -16.87
C ALA A 476 -35.35 -1.22 -17.10
N ALA A 477 -36.37 -0.62 -17.72
CA ALA A 477 -36.45 0.82 -17.92
C ALA A 477 -36.53 1.60 -16.60
N ALA A 478 -37.28 1.11 -15.61
CA ALA A 478 -37.40 1.79 -14.32
C ALA A 478 -36.12 1.65 -13.47
N ALA A 479 -35.42 0.52 -13.57
CA ALA A 479 -34.10 0.35 -12.97
C ALA A 479 -33.08 1.34 -13.58
N GLN A 480 -33.08 1.48 -14.90
CA GLN A 480 -32.23 2.44 -15.60
C GLN A 480 -32.52 3.89 -15.20
N SER A 481 -33.80 4.30 -15.17
CA SER A 481 -34.17 5.66 -14.76
C SER A 481 -33.78 5.97 -13.31
N ALA A 482 -33.85 4.98 -12.41
CA ALA A 482 -33.38 5.15 -11.03
C ALA A 482 -31.85 5.34 -10.98
N ALA A 483 -31.09 4.57 -11.74
CA ALA A 483 -29.64 4.73 -11.82
C ALA A 483 -29.23 6.10 -12.41
N GLU A 484 -29.91 6.55 -13.47
CA GLU A 484 -29.70 7.88 -14.06
C GLU A 484 -30.01 9.00 -13.06
N ALA A 485 -31.07 8.86 -12.27
CA ALA A 485 -31.41 9.82 -11.22
C ALA A 485 -30.34 9.92 -10.13
N CYS A 486 -29.73 8.80 -9.73
CA CYS A 486 -28.62 8.79 -8.76
C CYS A 486 -27.36 9.49 -9.30
N LEU A 487 -27.11 9.40 -10.61
CA LEU A 487 -25.95 10.01 -11.28
C LEU A 487 -26.18 11.50 -11.61
N ALA A 488 -27.44 11.94 -11.71
CA ALA A 488 -27.79 13.27 -12.18
C ALA A 488 -27.17 14.39 -11.34
N GLY A 489 -26.47 15.32 -12.00
CA GLY A 489 -25.89 16.51 -11.38
C GLY A 489 -24.67 16.26 -10.49
N LYS A 490 -24.11 15.04 -10.47
CA LYS A 490 -22.92 14.71 -9.69
C LYS A 490 -21.64 14.93 -10.52
N PRO A 491 -20.64 15.66 -10.01
CA PRO A 491 -19.38 15.88 -10.73
C PRO A 491 -18.53 14.62 -10.79
N ASN A 492 -17.77 14.44 -11.89
CA ASN A 492 -16.84 13.32 -12.05
C ASN A 492 -15.63 13.40 -11.11
N THR A 493 -15.20 14.62 -10.75
CA THR A 493 -14.06 14.86 -9.87
C THR A 493 -14.51 15.83 -8.78
N PHE A 494 -14.29 15.46 -7.52
CA PHE A 494 -14.64 16.27 -6.37
C PHE A 494 -13.72 15.92 -5.18
N THR A 495 -13.77 16.70 -4.12
CA THR A 495 -13.05 16.41 -2.88
C THR A 495 -13.74 15.29 -2.12
N PRO A 496 -13.08 14.13 -1.89
CA PRO A 496 -13.66 13.06 -1.09
C PRO A 496 -14.06 13.53 0.31
N THR A 497 -15.07 12.87 0.87
CA THR A 497 -15.41 12.96 2.29
C THR A 497 -15.14 11.61 2.95
N ALA A 498 -14.81 11.64 4.23
CA ALA A 498 -14.66 10.41 5.00
C ALA A 498 -15.99 9.68 5.03
N SER A 499 -16.00 8.39 4.72
CA SER A 499 -17.15 7.55 5.03
C SER A 499 -17.20 7.34 6.54
N GLU A 500 -18.36 7.58 7.17
CA GLU A 500 -18.57 7.20 8.56
C GLU A 500 -18.39 5.69 8.66
N ALA A 501 -17.47 5.24 9.52
CA ALA A 501 -17.28 3.81 9.74
C ALA A 501 -18.61 3.19 10.17
N PRO A 502 -19.07 2.08 9.57
CA PRO A 502 -20.12 1.30 10.20
C PRO A 502 -19.59 0.87 11.56
N ALA A 503 -20.36 1.10 12.62
CA ALA A 503 -20.07 0.60 13.95
C ALA A 503 -20.06 -0.94 13.89
N THR A 504 -18.90 -1.55 13.63
CA THR A 504 -18.77 -3.01 13.61
C THR A 504 -18.44 -3.50 15.02
N GLY A 505 -19.23 -4.49 15.44
CA GLY A 505 -19.24 -5.05 16.78
C GLY A 505 -17.89 -5.58 17.23
N SER A 506 -17.67 -5.48 18.53
CA SER A 506 -16.49 -5.88 19.28
C SER A 506 -15.93 -7.24 18.84
N ALA A 507 -14.82 -7.22 18.10
CA ALA A 507 -13.90 -8.34 18.12
C ALA A 507 -13.28 -8.39 19.52
N SER A 508 -13.62 -9.42 20.28
CA SER A 508 -13.09 -9.62 21.63
C SER A 508 -11.57 -9.83 21.58
N PRO A 509 -10.78 -9.17 22.42
CA PRO A 509 -9.35 -9.41 22.49
C PRO A 509 -9.11 -10.80 23.10
N SER A 510 -8.45 -11.68 22.35
CA SER A 510 -7.89 -12.91 22.89
C SER A 510 -6.74 -12.56 23.84
N SER A 511 -7.04 -12.61 25.14
CA SER A 511 -6.01 -12.51 26.19
C SER A 511 -5.10 -13.74 26.16
N PRO A 512 -3.79 -13.60 26.41
CA PRO A 512 -2.87 -14.73 26.47
C PRO A 512 -3.11 -15.52 27.77
N ALA A 513 -3.30 -16.83 27.65
CA ALA A 513 -3.42 -17.72 28.79
C ALA A 513 -2.08 -17.86 29.51
N ALA A 514 -1.94 -17.20 30.65
CA ALA A 514 -0.97 -17.57 31.67
C ALA A 514 -1.56 -18.70 32.52
N SER A 515 -0.86 -19.83 32.65
CA SER A 515 -1.04 -20.68 33.84
C SER A 515 0.27 -21.35 34.25
N SER A 516 0.71 -20.92 35.43
CA SER A 516 1.74 -21.52 36.27
C SER A 516 1.26 -22.84 36.89
N SER A 517 2.21 -23.74 37.11
CA SER A 517 2.08 -25.03 37.77
C SER A 517 1.77 -24.94 39.28
N SER A 518 0.95 -25.86 39.81
CA SER A 518 1.32 -26.74 40.94
C SER A 518 0.15 -27.58 41.53
N SER A 519 0.37 -28.91 41.61
CA SER A 519 -0.13 -29.91 42.60
C SER A 519 -1.63 -30.25 42.66
N LYS A 520 -2.14 -31.47 42.92
CA LYS A 520 -1.69 -32.87 43.16
C LYS A 520 -2.96 -33.78 43.03
N PRO A 521 -2.89 -35.13 43.11
CA PRO A 521 -3.67 -36.05 42.26
C PRO A 521 -4.94 -36.63 42.89
N SER A 522 -5.88 -37.09 42.05
CA SER A 522 -6.88 -38.10 42.43
C SER A 522 -7.08 -39.11 41.30
N ALA A 523 -7.03 -40.38 41.66
CA ALA A 523 -7.10 -41.55 40.80
C ALA A 523 -8.47 -41.73 40.11
N GLY A 524 -8.45 -42.20 38.86
CA GLY A 524 -9.64 -42.62 38.12
C GLY A 524 -9.24 -43.40 36.87
N ARG A 525 -9.75 -44.62 36.73
CA ARG A 525 -9.28 -45.71 35.87
C ARG A 525 -9.43 -45.47 34.35
N VAL A 526 -8.36 -45.84 33.64
CA VAL A 526 -8.26 -46.73 32.46
C VAL A 526 -9.48 -46.88 31.54
N GLY A 527 -9.30 -46.46 30.28
CA GLY A 527 -10.07 -46.87 29.12
C GLY A 527 -9.28 -46.56 27.84
N ALA A 528 -8.51 -47.54 27.37
CA ALA A 528 -7.64 -47.46 26.19
C ALA A 528 -8.43 -47.60 24.89
N LEU A 529 -8.13 -46.76 23.89
CA LEU A 529 -8.37 -47.00 22.47
C LEU A 529 -7.23 -46.33 21.68
N LEU A 530 -6.41 -47.16 21.02
CA LEU A 530 -5.27 -46.80 20.20
C LEU A 530 -5.72 -46.27 18.82
N PRO A 531 -5.04 -45.28 18.21
CA PRO A 531 -5.19 -44.94 16.81
C PRO A 531 -4.17 -45.71 15.94
N THR A 532 -4.63 -46.19 14.79
CA THR A 532 -3.82 -46.88 13.77
C THR A 532 -3.00 -45.88 12.97
N SER A 533 -1.68 -46.11 12.91
CA SER A 533 -0.69 -45.38 12.14
C SER A 533 -0.84 -45.56 10.63
N SER A 534 -0.63 -44.48 9.87
CA SER A 534 -0.28 -44.55 8.44
C SER A 534 1.08 -43.88 8.25
N VAL A 535 2.01 -44.70 7.78
CA VAL A 535 3.40 -44.39 7.49
C VAL A 535 3.46 -43.63 6.17
N VAL A 536 4.03 -42.42 6.16
CA VAL A 536 4.43 -41.71 4.94
C VAL A 536 5.95 -41.67 4.91
N THR A 537 6.51 -42.40 3.95
CA THR A 537 7.93 -42.57 3.71
C THR A 537 8.52 -41.32 3.06
N LEU A 538 9.54 -40.75 3.70
CA LEU A 538 10.37 -39.65 3.23
C LEU A 538 11.40 -40.20 2.22
N PHE A 539 11.40 -39.72 0.97
CA PHE A 539 12.50 -39.94 0.04
C PHE A 539 13.35 -38.66 -0.08
N LEU A 540 14.57 -38.74 0.44
CA LEU A 540 15.67 -37.84 0.11
C LEU A 540 16.16 -38.15 -1.32
N GLY A 541 16.40 -37.12 -2.12
CA GLY A 541 17.15 -37.20 -3.36
C GLY A 541 18.00 -35.94 -3.53
N ALA A 542 19.29 -36.07 -3.24
CA ALA A 542 20.28 -35.01 -3.43
C ALA A 542 21.23 -35.36 -4.59
N VAL A 543 21.72 -34.29 -5.22
CA VAL A 543 22.94 -34.15 -6.05
C VAL A 543 22.86 -34.56 -7.52
N GLY A 544 23.23 -33.60 -8.39
CA GLY A 544 23.61 -33.84 -9.78
C GLY A 544 23.93 -32.59 -10.60
N LEU A 545 25.00 -31.86 -10.25
CA LEU A 545 25.70 -30.94 -11.15
C LEU A 545 26.23 -31.69 -12.38
N PHE A 546 26.05 -31.17 -13.60
CA PHE A 546 27.06 -31.20 -14.67
C PHE A 546 26.81 -30.11 -15.72
N ALA A 547 27.92 -29.55 -16.20
CA ALA A 547 28.05 -28.42 -17.09
C ALA A 547 27.98 -28.80 -18.59
N GLY A 548 27.52 -27.83 -19.39
CA GLY A 548 28.15 -27.40 -20.65
C GLY A 548 28.02 -28.27 -21.90
N ALA A 549 27.46 -27.70 -22.97
CA ALA A 549 28.17 -27.50 -24.24
C ALA A 549 27.28 -26.78 -25.26
N ALA A 550 27.88 -25.78 -25.92
CA ALA A 550 27.41 -25.11 -27.11
C ALA A 550 27.45 -26.04 -28.34
N VAL A 551 26.51 -25.86 -29.28
CA VAL A 551 26.73 -26.15 -30.71
C VAL A 551 26.03 -25.09 -31.56
N VAL A 552 26.83 -24.49 -32.44
CA VAL A 552 26.50 -23.59 -33.55
C VAL A 552 26.27 -24.41 -34.82
N ILE A 553 25.65 -23.79 -35.84
CA ILE A 553 25.49 -24.15 -37.27
C ILE A 553 24.03 -24.56 -37.56
N ALA A 554 23.25 -23.88 -38.42
CA ALA A 554 23.55 -23.04 -39.59
C ALA A 554 22.68 -21.77 -39.65
#